data_AF-A0A7C9DTT1-F1
#
_entry.id   AF-A0A7C9DTT1-F1
#
_cell.length_a   1.000
_cell.length_b   1.000
_cell.length_c   1.000
_cell.angle_alpha   90.00
_cell.angle_beta   90.00
_cell.angle_gamma   90.00
#
_symmetry.space_group_name_H-M   'P 1'
#
loop_
_entity.id
_entity.type
_entity.pdbx_description
1 polymer ?
#
loop_
_entity_poly.entity_id
_entity_poly.type
_entity_poly.pdbx_seq_one_letter_code
_entity_poly.pdbx_strand_id
1 'polypeptide(L)'
;VPEDFKYVVNDDVLPDGTPVPAGSTVTYSIYSVGRMKTVWGEDCMEFRPERWLASGSGQEYRFDPPKDGYKFVSFNAGPRTCLGKDLAYLQMKSVASAVLLRFKLGLVPGHRVEQKMSLTLFMKNGLRVFLSPRELKGVANGHRVSMGA
;
A
#
# COMPACT_ATOMS: atom_id res chain seq x y z
N VAL A 1 3.62 -0.17 11.80
CA VAL A 1 3.88 0.72 10.66
C VAL A 1 3.61 2.15 11.12
N PRO A 2 4.61 3.00 11.35
CA PRO A 2 5.65 3.27 10.36
C PRO A 2 6.95 2.48 10.53
N GLU A 3 7.13 1.87 11.69
CA GLU A 3 8.35 1.14 12.05
C GLU A 3 7.98 -0.27 12.50
N ASP A 4 8.99 -1.14 12.47
CA ASP A 4 8.94 -2.48 13.02
C ASP A 4 10.31 -2.78 13.65
N PHE A 5 10.29 -3.60 14.70
CA PHE A 5 11.47 -3.93 15.49
C PHE A 5 11.69 -5.45 15.52
N LYS A 6 12.95 -5.84 15.71
CA LYS A 6 13.41 -7.21 15.86
C LYS A 6 14.33 -7.27 17.06
N TYR A 7 14.22 -8.36 17.81
CA TYR A 7 15.09 -8.62 18.96
C TYR A 7 16.17 -9.61 18.56
N VAL A 8 17.41 -9.32 18.93
CA VAL A 8 18.59 -10.07 18.52
C VAL A 8 18.84 -11.16 19.55
N VAL A 9 18.70 -12.42 19.14
CA VAL A 9 18.82 -13.58 20.06
C VAL A 9 20.27 -14.01 20.25
N ASN A 10 21.07 -13.95 19.18
CA ASN A 10 22.50 -14.27 19.19
C ASN A 10 23.25 -13.12 18.52
N ASP A 11 24.53 -12.95 18.85
CA ASP A 11 25.42 -12.01 18.16
C ASP A 11 25.38 -12.24 16.65
N ASP A 12 25.29 -11.16 15.88
CA ASP A 12 25.21 -11.20 14.42
C ASP A 12 25.97 -10.02 13.79
N VAL A 13 26.17 -10.04 12.48
CA VAL A 13 26.81 -8.97 11.71
C VAL A 13 25.92 -8.63 10.51
N LEU A 14 25.50 -7.37 10.40
CA LEU A 14 24.70 -6.89 9.28
C LEU A 14 25.51 -6.92 7.97
N PRO A 15 24.84 -6.88 6.79
CA PRO A 15 25.54 -6.95 5.49
C PRO A 15 26.58 -5.86 5.25
N ASP A 16 26.53 -4.74 5.97
CA ASP A 16 27.52 -3.65 5.90
C ASP A 16 28.70 -3.83 6.86
N GLY A 17 28.76 -4.95 7.58
CA GLY A 17 29.79 -5.26 8.57
C GLY A 17 29.48 -4.76 9.98
N THR A 18 28.32 -4.13 10.21
CA THR A 18 27.95 -3.65 11.55
C THR A 18 27.68 -4.81 12.50
N PRO A 19 28.45 -4.98 13.60
CA PRO A 19 28.16 -6.01 14.60
C PRO A 19 26.93 -5.63 15.44
N VAL A 20 26.09 -6.62 15.72
CA VAL A 20 24.87 -6.47 16.50
C VAL A 20 24.86 -7.52 17.62
N PRO A 21 25.15 -7.13 18.87
CA PRO A 21 25.19 -8.06 19.99
C PRO A 21 23.81 -8.64 20.34
N ALA A 22 23.81 -9.86 20.89
CA ALA A 22 22.66 -10.47 21.53
C ALA A 22 22.06 -9.55 22.60
N GLY A 23 20.73 -9.49 22.66
CA GLY A 23 20.00 -8.58 23.53
C GLY A 23 19.71 -7.20 22.94
N SER A 24 20.28 -6.88 21.77
CA SER A 24 19.98 -5.64 21.06
C SER A 24 18.56 -5.64 20.46
N THR A 25 18.02 -4.44 20.24
CA THR A 25 16.81 -4.24 19.41
C THR A 25 17.20 -3.53 18.13
N VAL A 26 16.84 -4.12 17.00
CA VAL A 26 17.01 -3.53 15.66
C VAL A 26 15.66 -3.01 15.18
N THR A 27 15.59 -1.72 14.89
CA THR A 27 14.39 -1.06 14.35
C THR A 27 14.65 -0.64 12.92
N TYR A 28 13.68 -0.88 12.03
CA TYR A 28 13.73 -0.37 10.66
C TYR A 28 12.47 0.45 10.34
N SER A 29 12.69 1.55 9.62
CA SER A 29 11.62 2.49 9.27
C SER A 29 11.04 2.16 7.90
N ILE A 30 9.93 1.42 7.90
CA ILE A 30 9.13 1.12 6.70
C ILE A 30 8.70 2.42 6.00
N TYR A 31 8.37 3.44 6.80
CA TYR A 31 8.02 4.77 6.29
C TYR A 31 9.14 5.42 5.47
N SER A 32 10.37 5.35 5.98
CA SER A 32 11.54 5.95 5.35
C SER A 32 11.94 5.16 4.11
N VAL A 33 11.99 3.83 4.19
CA VAL A 33 12.30 2.95 3.04
C VAL A 33 11.38 3.23 1.86
N GLY A 34 10.09 3.47 2.10
CA GLY A 34 9.12 3.85 1.06
C GLY A 34 9.35 5.21 0.39
N ARG A 35 10.30 6.02 0.87
CA ARG A 35 10.63 7.38 0.41
C ARG A 35 12.11 7.59 0.12
N MET A 36 12.92 6.54 0.20
CA MET A 36 14.36 6.64 -0.04
C MET A 36 14.68 6.67 -1.53
N LYS A 37 15.40 7.70 -1.98
CA LYS A 37 15.88 7.84 -3.35
C LYS A 37 16.74 6.66 -3.81
N THR A 38 17.57 6.12 -2.91
CA THR A 38 18.42 4.95 -3.19
C THR A 38 17.62 3.68 -3.50
N VAL A 39 16.37 3.60 -3.06
CA VAL A 39 15.48 2.44 -3.27
C VAL A 39 14.56 2.68 -4.46
N TRP A 40 13.97 3.88 -4.57
CA TRP A 40 12.89 4.18 -5.50
C TRP A 40 13.26 5.10 -6.67
N GLY A 41 14.45 5.71 -6.65
CA GLY A 41 14.85 6.73 -7.62
C GLY A 41 14.39 8.13 -7.22
N GLU A 42 14.55 9.09 -8.14
CA GLU A 42 14.25 10.51 -7.88
C GLU A 42 12.75 10.77 -7.66
N ASP A 43 11.89 9.93 -8.24
CA ASP A 43 10.43 10.00 -8.12
C ASP A 43 9.88 9.30 -6.86
N CYS A 44 10.73 9.09 -5.83
CA CYS A 44 10.37 8.37 -4.59
C CYS A 44 9.26 9.05 -3.77
N MET A 45 9.01 10.34 -4.01
CA MET A 45 7.96 11.11 -3.34
C MET A 45 6.66 11.20 -4.16
N GLU A 46 6.65 10.69 -5.40
CA GLU A 46 5.50 10.75 -6.29
C GLU A 46 4.55 9.56 -6.08
N PHE A 47 3.25 9.83 -6.14
CA PHE A 47 2.25 8.77 -6.26
C PHE A 47 2.18 8.28 -7.70
N ARG A 48 2.96 7.24 -8.02
CA ARG A 48 3.09 6.67 -9.38
C ARG A 48 2.73 5.18 -9.42
N PRO A 49 1.42 4.83 -9.56
CA PRO A 49 0.97 3.43 -9.65
C PRO A 49 1.58 2.66 -10.84
N GLU A 50 1.92 3.36 -11.92
CA GLU A 50 2.46 2.80 -13.16
C GLU A 50 3.81 2.11 -12.96
N ARG A 51 4.51 2.43 -11.85
CA ARG A 51 5.75 1.75 -11.45
C ARG A 51 5.57 0.23 -11.28
N TRP A 52 4.34 -0.20 -11.02
CA TRP A 52 3.98 -1.60 -10.79
C TRP A 52 3.42 -2.29 -12.03
N LEU A 53 3.53 -1.66 -13.20
CA LEU A 53 3.00 -2.17 -14.45
C LEU A 53 4.16 -2.48 -15.40
N ALA A 54 4.14 -3.66 -16.03
CA ALA A 54 5.11 -4.03 -17.04
C ALA A 54 5.02 -3.07 -18.24
N SER A 55 6.15 -2.52 -18.66
CA SER A 55 6.27 -1.76 -19.90
C SER A 55 6.43 -2.71 -21.09
N GLY A 56 5.33 -3.33 -21.53
CA GLY A 56 5.29 -4.11 -22.76
C GLY A 56 4.92 -3.24 -23.96
N SER A 57 5.56 -3.43 -25.11
CA SER A 57 5.36 -2.72 -26.38
C SER A 57 4.03 -3.05 -27.09
N GLY A 58 2.96 -3.29 -26.33
CA GLY A 58 1.68 -3.75 -26.84
C GLY A 58 0.63 -3.79 -25.74
N GLN A 59 0.07 -2.62 -25.43
CA GLN A 59 -1.29 -2.38 -24.92
C GLN A 59 -1.84 -3.19 -23.71
N GLU A 60 -1.05 -3.99 -23.00
CA GLU A 60 -1.51 -4.71 -21.81
C GLU A 60 -0.70 -4.29 -20.58
N TYR A 61 -1.28 -3.41 -19.76
CA TYR A 61 -0.76 -3.06 -18.45
C TYR A 61 -0.89 -4.27 -17.51
N ARG A 62 0.15 -5.10 -17.46
CA ARG A 62 0.22 -6.25 -16.55
C ARG A 62 0.89 -5.85 -15.25
N PHE A 63 0.30 -6.21 -14.12
CA PHE A 63 0.92 -6.02 -12.80
C PHE A 63 2.25 -6.78 -12.72
N ASP A 64 3.34 -6.05 -12.48
CA ASP A 64 4.70 -6.55 -12.27
C ASP A 64 5.14 -6.15 -10.84
N PRO A 65 4.97 -7.04 -9.84
CA PRO A 65 5.35 -6.75 -8.46
C PRO A 65 6.88 -6.62 -8.33
N PRO A 66 7.36 -5.94 -7.27
CA PRO A 66 8.80 -5.88 -7.03
C PRO A 66 9.35 -7.30 -6.82
N LYS A 67 10.39 -7.65 -7.58
CA LYS A 67 11.07 -8.96 -7.47
C LYS A 67 11.72 -9.15 -6.10
N ASP A 68 12.14 -8.06 -5.48
CA ASP A 68 12.68 -8.05 -4.13
C ASP A 68 11.57 -7.72 -3.10
N GLY A 69 11.23 -8.71 -2.27
CA GLY A 69 10.25 -8.55 -1.20
C GLY A 69 10.67 -7.55 -0.10
N TYR A 70 11.97 -7.24 0.01
CA TYR A 70 12.51 -6.29 0.98
C TYR A 70 12.50 -4.84 0.46
N LYS A 71 12.24 -4.64 -0.83
CA LYS A 71 12.06 -3.32 -1.43
C LYS A 71 10.72 -2.68 -1.05
N PHE A 72 9.66 -3.49 -0.94
CA PHE A 72 8.31 -3.03 -0.58
C PHE A 72 7.75 -3.80 0.62
N VAL A 73 8.17 -3.39 1.82
CA VAL A 73 7.90 -4.07 3.09
C VAL A 73 6.61 -3.64 3.80
N SER A 74 5.60 -3.19 3.05
CA SER A 74 4.30 -2.77 3.64
C SER A 74 3.58 -3.90 4.38
N PHE A 75 3.91 -5.16 4.06
CA PHE A 75 3.43 -6.37 4.74
C PHE A 75 4.57 -7.19 5.35
N ASN A 76 5.72 -6.55 5.62
CA ASN A 76 7.00 -7.20 5.94
C ASN A 76 7.45 -8.18 4.83
N ALA A 77 8.51 -8.95 5.12
CA ALA A 77 9.07 -9.95 4.23
C ALA A 77 9.58 -11.17 5.05
N GLY A 78 9.97 -12.23 4.33
CA GLY A 78 10.50 -13.46 4.94
C GLY A 78 9.46 -14.26 5.73
N PRO A 79 9.88 -15.14 6.65
CA PRO A 79 9.01 -16.05 7.41
C PRO A 79 7.96 -15.34 8.28
N ARG A 80 8.12 -14.05 8.54
CA ARG A 80 7.21 -13.21 9.34
C ARG A 80 6.45 -12.19 8.49
N THR A 81 6.30 -12.47 7.19
CA THR A 81 5.39 -11.74 6.30
C THR A 81 3.97 -11.78 6.89
N CYS A 82 3.23 -10.68 6.76
CA CYS A 82 1.87 -10.58 7.27
C CYS A 82 0.97 -11.68 6.69
N LEU A 83 0.44 -12.53 7.56
CA LEU A 83 -0.50 -13.60 7.19
C LEU A 83 -1.77 -13.06 6.52
N GLY A 84 -2.19 -11.85 6.88
CA GLY A 84 -3.37 -11.19 6.32
C GLY A 84 -3.14 -10.43 5.00
N LYS A 85 -1.95 -10.53 4.39
CA LYS A 85 -1.58 -9.74 3.19
C LYS A 85 -2.61 -9.89 2.05
N ASP A 86 -2.96 -11.11 1.69
CA ASP A 86 -3.84 -11.36 0.55
C ASP A 86 -5.29 -10.97 0.85
N LEU A 87 -5.75 -11.22 2.08
CA LEU A 87 -7.07 -10.76 2.54
C LEU A 87 -7.16 -9.23 2.53
N ALA A 88 -6.14 -8.54 3.00
CA ALA A 88 -6.09 -7.08 2.98
C ALA A 88 -6.14 -6.54 1.54
N TYR A 89 -5.38 -7.14 0.61
CA TYR A 89 -5.47 -6.76 -0.80
C TYR A 89 -6.85 -6.98 -1.40
N LEU A 90 -7.49 -8.10 -1.10
CA LEU A 90 -8.85 -8.38 -1.55
C LEU A 90 -9.82 -7.31 -1.03
N GLN A 91 -9.78 -7.01 0.27
CA GLN A 91 -10.65 -6.00 0.88
C GLN A 91 -10.41 -4.61 0.28
N MET A 92 -9.15 -4.18 0.16
CA MET A 92 -8.80 -2.88 -0.44
C MET A 92 -9.31 -2.77 -1.87
N LYS A 93 -9.10 -3.80 -2.70
CA LYS A 93 -9.59 -3.82 -4.09
C LYS A 93 -11.12 -3.78 -4.16
N SER A 94 -11.80 -4.56 -3.33
CA SER A 94 -13.27 -4.59 -3.27
C SER A 94 -13.85 -3.23 -2.89
N VAL A 95 -13.32 -2.59 -1.84
CA VAL A 95 -13.77 -1.26 -1.40
C VAL A 95 -13.46 -0.20 -2.45
N ALA A 96 -12.23 -0.16 -2.98
CA ALA A 96 -11.83 0.80 -3.99
C ALA A 96 -12.71 0.68 -5.25
N SER A 97 -12.90 -0.53 -5.77
CA SER A 97 -13.77 -0.80 -6.91
C SER A 97 -15.21 -0.36 -6.65
N ALA A 98 -15.78 -0.70 -5.48
CA ALA A 98 -17.16 -0.36 -5.16
C ALA A 98 -17.38 1.16 -5.08
N VAL A 99 -16.44 1.89 -4.49
CA VAL A 99 -16.48 3.35 -4.33
C VAL A 99 -16.24 4.05 -5.67
N LEU A 100 -15.17 3.68 -6.38
CA LEU A 100 -14.79 4.33 -7.64
C LEU A 100 -15.78 4.09 -8.78
N LEU A 101 -16.46 2.93 -8.77
CA LEU A 101 -17.53 2.63 -9.72
C LEU A 101 -18.71 3.60 -9.54
N ARG A 102 -19.10 3.88 -8.29
CA ARG A 102 -20.34 4.60 -7.96
C ARG A 102 -20.15 6.10 -7.75
N PHE A 103 -18.94 6.55 -7.41
CA PHE A 103 -18.72 7.93 -7.00
C PHE A 103 -17.47 8.52 -7.66
N LYS A 104 -17.55 9.82 -7.95
CA LYS A 104 -16.40 10.70 -8.13
C LYS A 104 -16.11 11.34 -6.77
N LEU A 105 -14.86 11.26 -6.33
CA LEU A 105 -14.41 11.84 -5.08
C LEU A 105 -13.75 13.19 -5.35
N GLY A 106 -14.12 14.22 -4.60
CA GLY A 106 -13.44 15.52 -4.59
C GLY A 106 -12.95 15.84 -3.18
N LEU A 107 -11.69 16.24 -3.02
CA LEU A 107 -11.19 16.69 -1.73
C LEU A 107 -11.90 17.98 -1.31
N VAL A 108 -12.32 18.09 -0.05
CA VAL A 108 -12.88 19.34 0.47
C VAL A 108 -11.80 20.44 0.41
N PRO A 109 -12.08 21.61 -0.21
CA PRO A 109 -11.11 22.69 -0.30
C PRO A 109 -10.54 23.09 1.06
N GLY A 110 -9.23 23.27 1.15
CA GLY A 110 -8.54 23.63 2.39
C GLY A 110 -8.39 22.52 3.42
N HIS A 111 -8.87 21.29 3.15
CA HIS A 111 -8.69 20.16 4.07
C HIS A 111 -7.20 19.78 4.20
N ARG A 112 -6.64 19.90 5.40
CA ARG A 112 -5.23 19.60 5.68
C ARG A 112 -5.05 18.09 5.92
N VAL A 113 -4.36 17.42 5.00
CA VAL A 113 -4.00 16.01 5.11
C VAL A 113 -2.66 15.88 5.82
N GLU A 114 -2.70 15.49 7.09
CA GLU A 114 -1.52 15.37 7.96
C GLU A 114 -1.51 14.02 8.65
N GLN A 115 -0.32 13.48 8.87
CA GLN A 115 -0.12 12.21 9.59
C GLN A 115 -0.25 12.45 11.10
N LYS A 116 -0.87 11.49 11.79
CA LYS A 116 -0.89 11.41 13.24
C LYS A 116 0.16 10.41 13.69
N MET A 117 1.02 10.82 14.62
CA MET A 117 1.94 9.89 15.30
C MET A 117 1.12 8.86 16.09
N SER A 118 1.24 7.60 15.69
CA SER A 118 0.44 6.46 16.18
C SER A 118 1.10 5.14 15.75
N LEU A 119 0.68 4.01 16.35
CA LEU A 119 1.14 2.65 16.01
C LEU A 119 0.91 2.31 14.53
N THR A 120 -0.16 2.87 13.97
CA THR A 120 -0.47 2.93 12.54
C THR A 120 -0.49 4.38 12.08
N LEU A 121 -0.17 4.62 10.80
CA LEU A 121 -0.21 5.95 10.19
C LEU A 121 -1.65 6.42 9.94
N PHE A 122 -2.29 6.97 10.96
CA PHE A 122 -3.61 7.60 10.83
C PHE A 122 -3.52 9.01 10.26
N MET A 123 -4.64 9.47 9.68
CA MET A 123 -4.82 10.87 9.31
C MET A 123 -5.27 11.67 10.52
N LYS A 124 -4.50 12.68 10.92
CA LYS A 124 -4.77 13.54 12.08
C LYS A 124 -6.15 14.17 12.04
N ASN A 125 -6.57 14.62 10.85
CA ASN A 125 -7.81 15.36 10.64
C ASN A 125 -8.87 14.52 9.88
N GLY A 126 -8.64 13.20 9.73
CA GLY A 126 -9.39 12.37 8.79
C GLY A 126 -9.19 12.78 7.32
N LEU A 127 -10.04 12.29 6.42
CA LEU A 127 -10.09 12.69 5.01
C LEU A 127 -11.51 13.10 4.63
N ARG A 128 -11.77 14.40 4.60
CA ARG A 128 -13.08 14.92 4.21
C ARG A 128 -13.14 15.04 2.69
N VAL A 129 -14.15 14.41 2.09
CA VAL A 129 -14.36 14.40 0.64
C VAL A 129 -15.82 14.67 0.31
N PHE A 130 -16.05 15.32 -0.83
CA PHE A 130 -17.33 15.32 -1.51
C PHE A 130 -17.46 14.07 -2.37
N LEU A 131 -18.63 13.45 -2.34
CA LEU A 131 -18.99 12.32 -3.19
C LEU A 131 -20.04 12.79 -4.20
N SER A 132 -19.75 12.65 -5.49
CA SER A 132 -20.71 12.87 -6.56
C SER A 132 -21.06 11.51 -7.18
N PRO A 133 -22.33 11.10 -7.23
CA PRO A 133 -22.73 9.87 -7.90
C PRO A 133 -22.25 9.83 -9.37
N ARG A 134 -21.87 8.65 -9.84
CA ARG A 134 -21.56 8.38 -11.25
C ARG A 134 -22.77 7.77 -11.92
N GLU A 135 -23.08 8.27 -13.12
CA GLU A 135 -24.06 7.65 -14.00
C GLU A 135 -23.53 6.30 -14.53
N LEU A 136 -24.08 5.20 -14.04
CA LEU A 136 -23.71 3.85 -14.46
C LEU A 136 -24.41 3.50 -15.79
N LYS A 137 -24.04 4.15 -16.88
CA LYS A 137 -24.54 3.78 -18.22
C LYS A 137 -23.93 2.43 -18.63
N GLY A 138 -24.75 1.37 -18.69
CA GLY A 138 -24.39 0.07 -19.25
C GLY A 138 -24.21 -1.11 -18.29
N VAL A 139 -24.25 -0.91 -16.97
CA VAL A 139 -24.15 -2.03 -15.99
C VAL A 139 -25.53 -2.64 -15.67
N ALA A 140 -26.63 -1.94 -15.94
CA ALA A 140 -27.99 -2.34 -15.59
C ALA A 140 -28.67 -3.33 -16.56
N ASN A 141 -28.06 -3.67 -17.71
CA ASN A 141 -28.67 -4.55 -18.72
C ASN A 141 -28.09 -5.98 -18.75
N GLY A 142 -27.20 -6.34 -17.83
CA GLY A 142 -26.64 -7.68 -17.71
C GLY A 142 -27.22 -8.45 -16.53
N HIS A 143 -28.20 -9.32 -16.82
CA HIS A 143 -28.72 -10.40 -15.95
C HIS A 143 -29.69 -9.98 -14.83
N ARG A 144 -30.93 -9.67 -15.23
CA ARG A 144 -32.09 -10.04 -14.40
C ARG A 144 -32.17 -11.57 -14.38
N VAL A 145 -31.63 -12.20 -13.34
CA VAL A 145 -32.02 -13.57 -12.99
C VAL A 145 -33.43 -13.47 -12.44
N SER A 146 -34.42 -13.91 -13.21
CA SER A 146 -35.78 -14.10 -12.73
C SER A 146 -35.75 -15.23 -11.69
N MET A 147 -35.88 -14.90 -10.41
CA MET A 147 -36.40 -15.87 -9.44
C MET A 147 -37.90 -15.97 -9.69
N GLY A 148 -38.31 -17.04 -10.39
CA GLY A 148 -39.71 -17.45 -10.46
C GLY A 148 -40.19 -17.89 -9.07
N ALA A 149 -41.47 -17.64 -8.81
CA ALA A 149 -42.20 -18.04 -7.62
C ALA A 149 -42.37 -19.57 -7.53
#